data_AF-A0A973CZ81-F1
#
_entry.id   AF-A0A973CZ81-F1
#
_cell.length_a   1.000
_cell.length_b   1.000
_cell.length_c   1.000
_cell.angle_alpha   90.00
_cell.angle_beta   90.00
_cell.angle_gamma   90.00
#
_symmetry.space_group_name_H-M   'P 1'
#
loop_
_entity.id
_entity.type
_entity.pdbx_description
1 polymer ?
#
loop_
_entity_poly.entity_id
_entity_poly.type
_entity_poly.pdbx_seq_one_letter_code
_entity_poly.pdbx_strand_id
1 'polypeptide(L)'
;VIDSACTQISILKQQYGSNHCPYISINVSPLQLARLELVNQVRAALTLHNLPGKLLAIELTESALIENKKIIKQNLAQLRELGVQIFLDDFGTGYSSLSILQDFPIDVLKIDRSFIIGVNDNNLDSQNLVKAMIKMAQALNMEIVSEGVENLTTYNWLQKENCDLMQGYYFSKPLPEHALQDYIQQYIASQSFAKISISTVI
;
A
#
# COMPACT_ATOMS: atom_id res chain seq x y z
N VAL A 1 16.52 -5.26 1.62
CA VAL A 1 15.09 -5.02 1.31
C VAL A 1 14.92 -4.25 0.01
N ILE A 2 15.26 -2.95 -0.10
CA ILE A 2 15.05 -2.13 -1.33
C ILE A 2 15.57 -2.81 -2.61
N ASP A 3 16.84 -3.23 -2.63
CA ASP A 3 17.45 -3.86 -3.81
C ASP A 3 16.81 -5.22 -4.14
N SER A 4 16.45 -6.00 -3.12
CA SER A 4 15.73 -7.27 -3.28
C SER A 4 14.35 -7.06 -3.88
N ALA A 5 13.62 -6.03 -3.41
CA ALA A 5 12.31 -5.67 -3.97
C ALA A 5 12.45 -5.23 -5.43
N CYS A 6 13.45 -4.41 -5.76
CA CYS A 6 13.71 -4.00 -7.15
C CYS A 6 14.11 -5.20 -8.04
N THR A 7 14.91 -6.13 -7.52
CA THR A 7 15.24 -7.38 -8.21
C THR A 7 13.98 -8.17 -8.54
N GLN A 8 13.09 -8.35 -7.55
CA GLN A 8 11.85 -9.07 -7.72
C GLN A 8 10.91 -8.38 -8.74
N ILE A 9 10.76 -7.05 -8.66
CA ILE A 9 9.99 -6.27 -9.64
C ILE A 9 10.57 -6.48 -11.04
N SER A 10 11.89 -6.46 -11.19
CA SER A 10 12.56 -6.66 -12.49
C SER A 10 12.23 -8.04 -13.08
N ILE A 11 12.28 -9.10 -12.27
CA ILE A 11 11.89 -10.47 -12.67
C ILE A 11 10.43 -10.50 -13.13
N LEU A 12 9.51 -9.96 -12.32
CA LEU A 12 8.08 -9.94 -12.65
C LEU A 12 7.79 -9.12 -13.92
N LYS A 13 8.46 -7.98 -14.09
CA LYS A 13 8.34 -7.12 -15.27
C LYS A 13 8.83 -7.83 -16.55
N GLN A 14 9.90 -8.61 -16.46
CA GLN A 14 10.39 -9.41 -17.59
C GLN A 14 9.42 -10.54 -17.94
N GLN A 15 8.82 -11.17 -16.93
CA GLN A 15 7.93 -12.31 -17.11
C GLN A 15 6.55 -11.92 -17.65
N TYR A 16 5.95 -10.84 -17.13
CA TYR A 16 4.55 -10.47 -17.42
C TYR A 16 4.40 -9.19 -18.26
N GLY A 17 5.51 -8.49 -18.53
CA GLY A 17 5.52 -7.23 -19.24
C GLY A 17 5.12 -6.03 -18.37
N SER A 18 5.44 -4.83 -18.86
CA SER A 18 5.29 -3.59 -18.07
C SER A 18 3.85 -3.23 -17.70
N ASN A 19 2.85 -3.72 -18.44
CA ASN A 19 1.44 -3.39 -18.21
C ASN A 19 0.79 -4.30 -17.16
N HIS A 20 1.40 -5.45 -16.83
CA HIS A 20 0.85 -6.42 -15.89
C HIS A 20 1.79 -6.66 -14.70
N CYS A 21 2.89 -5.92 -14.62
CA CYS A 21 3.79 -5.99 -13.47
C CYS A 21 3.11 -5.37 -12.25
N PRO A 22 2.92 -6.11 -11.15
CA PRO A 22 2.43 -5.53 -9.91
C PRO A 22 3.48 -4.59 -9.33
N TYR A 23 3.04 -3.66 -8.48
CA TYR A 23 3.95 -2.95 -7.60
C TYR A 23 4.33 -3.85 -6.40
N ILE A 24 5.46 -3.57 -5.77
CA ILE A 24 5.85 -4.16 -4.48
C ILE A 24 5.98 -3.03 -3.47
N SER A 25 5.35 -3.18 -2.30
CA SER A 25 5.54 -2.29 -1.17
C SER A 25 6.64 -2.79 -0.25
N ILE A 26 7.36 -1.86 0.38
CA ILE A 26 8.37 -2.16 1.41
C ILE A 26 8.09 -1.32 2.65
N ASN A 27 8.26 -1.94 3.82
CA ASN A 27 8.14 -1.26 5.09
C ASN A 27 9.40 -0.45 5.40
N VAL A 28 9.24 0.82 5.76
CA VAL A 28 10.34 1.73 6.10
C VAL A 28 10.16 2.24 7.52
N SER A 29 11.19 2.02 8.35
CA SER A 29 11.17 2.51 9.73
C SER A 29 11.32 4.04 9.81
N PRO A 30 10.81 4.69 10.88
CA PRO A 30 10.99 6.13 11.10
C PRO A 30 12.45 6.57 11.04
N LEU A 31 13.36 5.74 11.58
CA LEU A 31 14.81 6.01 11.61
C LEU A 31 15.43 6.02 10.21
N GLN A 32 14.95 5.16 9.30
CA GLN A 32 15.38 5.18 7.91
C GLN A 32 14.78 6.37 7.17
N LEU A 33 13.51 6.69 7.44
CA LEU A 33 12.81 7.78 6.80
C LEU A 33 13.42 9.16 7.13
N ALA A 34 14.02 9.31 8.30
CA ALA A 34 14.74 10.51 8.72
C ALA A 34 16.15 10.65 8.10
N ARG A 35 16.63 9.65 7.34
CA ARG A 35 17.96 9.65 6.71
C ARG A 35 17.89 10.03 5.23
N LEU A 36 18.70 10.99 4.80
CA LEU A 36 18.78 11.41 3.40
C LEU A 36 19.25 10.28 2.48
N GLU A 37 20.00 9.32 3.03
CA GLU A 37 20.51 8.15 2.33
C GLU A 37 19.41 7.26 1.76
N LEU A 38 18.20 7.26 2.35
CA LEU A 38 17.07 6.46 1.86
C LEU A 38 16.71 6.82 0.41
N VAL A 39 16.58 8.11 0.13
CA VAL A 39 16.24 8.61 -1.23
C VAL A 39 17.30 8.18 -2.24
N ASN A 40 18.57 8.26 -1.85
CA ASN A 40 19.69 7.87 -2.71
C ASN A 40 19.72 6.36 -2.97
N GLN A 41 19.44 5.54 -1.95
CA GLN A 41 19.36 4.09 -2.08
C GLN A 41 18.22 3.67 -3.02
N VAL A 42 17.04 4.27 -2.86
CA VAL A 42 15.89 4.00 -3.74
C VAL A 42 16.19 4.42 -5.17
N ARG A 43 16.74 5.63 -5.38
CA ARG A 43 17.14 6.11 -6.70
C ARG A 43 18.15 5.19 -7.37
N ALA A 44 19.18 4.78 -6.63
CA ALA A 44 20.23 3.90 -7.13
C ALA A 44 19.64 2.53 -7.54
N ALA A 45 18.79 1.94 -6.71
CA ALA A 45 18.16 0.65 -7.00
C ALA A 45 17.22 0.74 -8.22
N LEU A 46 16.33 1.73 -8.28
CA LEU A 46 15.45 1.93 -9.45
C LEU A 46 16.24 2.10 -10.75
N THR A 47 17.36 2.84 -10.69
CA THR A 47 18.25 3.06 -11.85
C THR A 47 18.96 1.76 -12.26
N LEU A 48 19.54 1.05 -11.28
CA LEU A 48 20.25 -0.22 -11.52
C LEU A 48 19.36 -1.26 -12.21
N HIS A 49 18.10 -1.34 -11.81
CA HIS A 49 17.13 -2.31 -12.33
C HIS A 49 16.28 -1.77 -13.49
N ASN A 50 16.49 -0.53 -13.94
CA ASN A 50 15.72 0.15 -14.98
C ASN A 50 14.19 0.09 -14.75
N LEU A 51 13.78 0.45 -13.54
CA LEU A 51 12.40 0.39 -13.07
C LEU A 51 11.76 1.78 -12.98
N PRO A 52 10.51 1.95 -13.45
CA PRO A 52 9.74 3.13 -13.10
C PRO A 52 9.36 3.09 -11.61
N GLY A 53 9.45 4.22 -10.92
CA GLY A 53 9.18 4.29 -9.47
C GLY A 53 7.79 3.81 -9.07
N LYS A 54 6.80 3.90 -9.96
CA LYS A 54 5.41 3.46 -9.70
C LYS A 54 5.25 1.97 -9.38
N LEU A 55 6.29 1.16 -9.62
CA LEU A 55 6.29 -0.26 -9.27
C LEU A 55 6.86 -0.52 -7.87
N LEU A 56 7.35 0.52 -7.19
CA LEU A 56 7.78 0.46 -5.81
C LEU A 56 6.88 1.37 -4.96
N ALA A 57 6.43 0.83 -3.84
CA ALA A 57 5.72 1.58 -2.82
C ALA A 57 6.50 1.55 -1.50
N ILE A 58 6.41 2.61 -0.72
CA ILE A 58 6.94 2.67 0.65
C ILE A 58 5.77 2.74 1.61
N GLU A 59 5.72 1.80 2.55
CA GLU A 59 4.80 1.76 3.67
C GLU A 59 5.47 2.33 4.91
N LEU A 60 4.73 3.18 5.62
CA LEU A 60 5.14 3.78 6.88
C LEU A 60 3.95 3.88 7.84
N THR A 61 4.21 3.75 9.12
CA THR A 61 3.18 3.92 10.16
C THR A 61 2.94 5.40 10.46
N GLU A 62 1.80 5.72 11.06
CA GLU A 62 1.51 7.09 11.51
C GLU A 62 2.54 7.67 12.48
N SER A 63 3.05 6.84 13.38
CA SER A 63 4.08 7.23 14.34
C SER A 63 5.37 7.67 13.66
N ALA A 64 5.66 7.15 12.47
CA ALA A 64 6.82 7.57 11.68
C ALA A 64 6.77 9.04 11.27
N LEU A 65 5.58 9.66 11.23
CA LEU A 65 5.39 11.05 10.78
C LEU A 65 5.45 12.07 11.93
N ILE A 66 5.61 11.64 13.17
CA ILE A 66 5.55 12.53 14.35
C ILE A 66 6.91 13.19 14.59
N GLU A 67 8.00 12.43 14.46
CA GLU A 67 9.37 12.91 14.69
C GLU A 67 10.00 13.47 13.41
N ASN A 68 10.94 14.42 13.54
CA ASN A 68 11.74 14.93 12.42
C ASN A 68 10.93 15.38 11.17
N LYS A 69 9.72 15.93 11.39
CA LYS A 69 8.72 16.23 10.34
C LYS A 69 9.27 16.87 9.08
N LYS A 70 10.15 17.87 9.22
CA LYS A 70 10.70 18.60 8.07
C LYS A 70 11.53 17.69 7.15
N ILE A 71 12.42 16.88 7.73
CA ILE A 71 13.30 15.97 6.96
C ILE A 71 12.46 14.88 6.33
N ILE A 72 11.52 14.29 7.08
CA ILE A 72 10.64 13.24 6.57
C ILE A 72 9.79 13.75 5.41
N LYS A 73 9.17 14.93 5.55
CA LYS A 73 8.39 15.55 4.47
C LYS A 73 9.23 15.78 3.21
N GLN A 74 10.48 16.23 3.38
CA GLN A 74 11.42 16.41 2.26
C GLN A 74 11.80 15.08 1.59
N ASN A 75 12.03 14.02 2.37
CA ASN A 75 12.37 12.71 1.83
C ASN A 75 11.20 12.07 1.09
N LEU A 76 9.99 12.14 1.65
CA LEU A 76 8.78 11.63 1.00
C LEU A 76 8.48 12.39 -0.30
N ALA A 77 8.65 13.71 -0.33
CA ALA A 77 8.52 14.49 -1.56
C ALA A 77 9.51 14.04 -2.65
N GLN A 78 10.78 13.85 -2.30
CA GLN A 78 11.79 13.36 -3.25
C GLN A 78 11.52 11.92 -3.72
N LEU A 79 10.98 11.05 -2.87
CA LEU A 79 10.57 9.70 -3.26
C LEU A 79 9.43 9.74 -4.28
N ARG A 80 8.44 10.63 -4.07
CA ARG A 80 7.36 10.84 -5.06
C ARG A 80 7.85 11.43 -6.37
N GLU A 81 8.87 12.29 -6.35
CA GLU A 81 9.52 12.77 -7.57
C GLU A 81 10.17 11.64 -8.39
N LEU A 82 10.59 10.55 -7.74
CA LEU A 82 11.04 9.32 -8.41
C LEU A 82 9.87 8.48 -8.95
N GLY A 83 8.62 8.85 -8.64
CA GLY A 83 7.40 8.12 -8.96
C GLY A 83 7.04 7.03 -7.96
N VAL A 84 7.74 6.93 -6.82
CA VAL A 84 7.44 5.95 -5.76
C VAL A 84 6.16 6.36 -5.03
N GLN A 85 5.26 5.40 -4.82
CA GLN A 85 4.02 5.64 -4.09
C GLN A 85 4.26 5.57 -2.58
N ILE A 86 3.62 6.46 -1.83
CA ILE A 86 3.73 6.54 -0.37
C ILE A 86 2.43 6.06 0.27
N PHE A 87 2.53 4.96 1.00
CA PHE A 87 1.44 4.30 1.70
C PHE A 87 1.55 4.61 3.20
N LEU A 88 0.46 5.08 3.79
CA LEU A 88 0.32 5.18 5.23
C LEU A 88 -0.36 3.93 5.76
N ASP A 89 0.39 3.14 6.52
CA ASP A 89 -0.05 1.87 7.08
C ASP A 89 -0.68 2.01 8.46
N ASP A 90 -1.45 0.99 8.84
CA ASP A 90 -2.14 0.85 10.12
C ASP A 90 -3.02 2.05 10.51
N PHE A 91 -3.65 2.72 9.53
CA PHE A 91 -4.35 3.97 9.79
C PHE A 91 -5.55 3.77 10.75
N GLY A 92 -5.61 4.63 11.78
CA GLY A 92 -6.63 4.63 12.82
C GLY A 92 -6.22 3.93 14.12
N THR A 93 -5.10 3.20 14.13
CA THR A 93 -4.62 2.46 15.32
C THR A 93 -3.69 3.28 16.22
N GLY A 94 -3.23 4.44 15.74
CA GLY A 94 -2.23 5.28 16.39
C GLY A 94 -2.72 6.71 16.70
N TYR A 95 -1.77 7.65 16.69
CA TYR A 95 -2.05 9.08 16.84
C TYR A 95 -2.49 9.69 15.50
N SER A 96 -3.68 9.30 15.03
CA SER A 96 -4.19 9.74 13.73
C SER A 96 -4.66 11.18 13.82
N SER A 97 -3.82 12.12 13.41
CA SER A 97 -4.28 13.50 13.19
C SER A 97 -4.57 13.71 11.72
N LEU A 98 -5.77 14.19 11.40
CA LEU A 98 -6.11 14.66 10.05
C LEU A 98 -5.11 15.70 9.53
N SER A 99 -4.48 16.46 10.44
CA SER A 99 -3.43 17.40 10.06
C SER A 99 -2.19 16.72 9.48
N ILE A 100 -1.85 15.50 9.94
CA ILE A 100 -0.74 14.72 9.38
C ILE A 100 -1.06 14.35 7.93
N LEU A 101 -2.28 13.89 7.65
CA LEU A 101 -2.69 13.56 6.28
C LEU A 101 -2.65 14.78 5.35
N GLN A 102 -2.97 15.96 5.86
CA GLN A 102 -2.88 17.21 5.08
C GLN A 102 -1.44 17.69 4.89
N ASP A 103 -0.56 17.44 5.87
CA ASP A 103 0.81 17.96 5.87
C ASP A 103 1.79 17.11 5.06
N PHE A 104 1.54 15.81 4.94
CA PHE A 104 2.47 14.87 4.30
C PHE A 104 2.00 14.41 2.93
N PRO A 105 2.93 14.18 1.99
CA PRO A 105 2.59 13.77 0.64
C PRO A 105 2.31 12.25 0.62
N ILE A 106 1.15 11.85 1.12
CA ILE A 106 0.68 10.46 1.13
C ILE A 106 -0.19 10.22 -0.10
N ASP A 107 0.02 9.09 -0.78
CA ASP A 107 -0.76 8.70 -1.97
C ASP A 107 -1.86 7.70 -1.62
N VAL A 108 -1.59 6.79 -0.68
CA VAL A 108 -2.48 5.69 -0.34
C VAL A 108 -2.65 5.55 1.18
N LEU A 109 -3.89 5.39 1.62
CA LEU A 109 -4.25 5.13 3.01
C LEU A 109 -4.63 3.66 3.18
N LYS A 110 -3.97 2.93 4.08
CA LYS A 110 -4.34 1.54 4.42
C LYS A 110 -5.15 1.52 5.72
N ILE A 111 -6.41 1.09 5.64
CA ILE A 111 -7.26 0.84 6.81
C ILE A 111 -6.85 -0.50 7.41
N ASP A 112 -6.41 -0.47 8.67
CA ASP A 112 -6.03 -1.67 9.42
C ASP A 112 -7.18 -2.67 9.53
N ARG A 113 -6.82 -3.96 9.57
CA ARG A 113 -7.76 -5.07 9.70
C ARG A 113 -8.66 -4.97 10.92
N SER A 114 -8.21 -4.38 12.03
CA SER A 114 -9.05 -4.24 13.24
C SER A 114 -10.37 -3.51 12.97
N PHE A 115 -10.39 -2.56 12.03
CA PHE A 115 -11.61 -1.86 11.62
C PHE A 115 -12.51 -2.70 10.70
N ILE A 116 -11.90 -3.56 9.88
CA ILE A 116 -12.62 -4.41 8.92
C ILE A 116 -13.24 -5.64 9.60
N ILE A 117 -12.73 -6.09 10.76
CA ILE A 117 -13.32 -7.20 11.53
C ILE A 117 -14.81 -6.93 11.83
N GLY A 118 -15.14 -5.74 12.34
CA GLY A 118 -16.55 -5.41 12.61
C GLY A 118 -17.40 -5.32 11.34
N VAL A 119 -16.82 -4.90 10.21
CA VAL A 119 -17.50 -4.91 8.91
C VAL A 119 -17.79 -6.35 8.46
N ASN A 120 -16.84 -7.28 8.66
CA ASN A 120 -17.02 -8.71 8.40
C ASN A 120 -18.21 -9.29 9.21
N ASP A 121 -18.42 -8.80 10.43
CA ASP A 121 -19.53 -9.19 11.30
C ASP A 121 -20.82 -8.40 11.04
N ASN A 122 -20.87 -7.58 9.98
CA ASN A 122 -22.00 -6.71 9.64
C ASN A 122 -22.40 -5.74 10.76
N ASN A 123 -21.42 -5.28 11.55
CA ASN A 123 -21.61 -4.29 12.61
C ASN A 123 -21.77 -2.88 12.01
N LEU A 124 -22.90 -2.23 12.33
CA LEU A 124 -23.26 -0.93 11.75
C LEU A 124 -22.30 0.20 12.14
N ASP A 125 -21.81 0.23 13.39
CA ASP A 125 -20.89 1.28 13.85
C ASP A 125 -19.54 1.17 13.13
N SER A 126 -19.06 -0.06 12.94
CA SER A 126 -17.83 -0.34 12.19
C SER A 126 -17.97 0.05 10.71
N GLN A 127 -19.12 -0.27 10.10
CA GLN A 127 -19.44 0.15 8.73
C GLN A 127 -19.46 1.67 8.58
N ASN A 128 -20.11 2.38 9.51
CA ASN A 128 -20.17 3.84 9.50
C ASN A 128 -18.77 4.47 9.64
N LEU A 129 -17.93 3.92 10.51
CA LEU A 129 -16.56 4.38 10.71
C LEU A 129 -15.70 4.18 9.44
N VAL A 130 -15.69 2.96 8.88
CA VAL A 130 -14.94 2.66 7.66
C VAL A 130 -15.44 3.51 6.49
N LYS A 131 -16.75 3.73 6.38
CA LYS A 131 -17.33 4.63 5.38
C LYS A 131 -16.81 6.07 5.52
N ALA A 132 -16.72 6.58 6.75
CA ALA A 132 -16.15 7.90 6.99
C ALA A 132 -14.67 7.98 6.58
N MET A 133 -13.88 6.93 6.86
CA MET A 133 -12.47 6.84 6.47
C MET A 133 -12.31 6.84 4.94
N ILE A 134 -13.15 6.07 4.22
CA ILE A 134 -13.18 6.06 2.74
C ILE A 134 -13.49 7.47 2.20
N LYS A 135 -14.51 8.14 2.73
CA LYS A 135 -14.89 9.49 2.29
C LYS A 135 -13.81 10.53 2.56
N MET A 136 -13.11 10.39 3.67
CA MET A 136 -11.96 11.25 4.01
C MET A 136 -10.81 11.06 3.01
N ALA A 137 -10.40 9.82 2.72
CA ALA A 137 -9.34 9.55 1.74
C ALA A 137 -9.69 10.15 0.36
N GLN A 138 -10.93 9.95 -0.10
CA GLN A 138 -11.45 10.55 -1.34
C GLN A 138 -11.37 12.08 -1.32
N ALA A 139 -11.76 12.72 -0.21
CA ALA A 139 -11.71 14.19 -0.07
C ALA A 139 -10.28 14.74 -0.09
N LEU A 140 -9.30 13.93 0.31
CA LEU A 140 -7.87 14.26 0.29
C LEU A 140 -7.16 13.82 -1.00
N ASN A 141 -7.90 13.27 -1.97
CA ASN A 141 -7.37 12.68 -3.21
C ASN A 141 -6.33 11.56 -2.97
N MET A 142 -6.58 10.75 -1.95
CA MET A 142 -5.80 9.56 -1.63
C MET A 142 -6.56 8.32 -2.07
N GLU A 143 -5.87 7.31 -2.60
CA GLU A 143 -6.45 5.97 -2.76
C GLU A 143 -6.58 5.30 -1.39
N ILE A 144 -7.54 4.39 -1.24
CA ILE A 144 -7.74 3.66 0.00
C ILE A 144 -7.65 2.15 -0.18
N VAL A 145 -6.88 1.51 0.69
CA VAL A 145 -6.77 0.05 0.83
C VAL A 145 -7.48 -0.38 2.09
N SER A 146 -8.31 -1.40 2.02
CA SER A 146 -8.87 -2.07 3.21
C SER A 146 -8.20 -3.41 3.44
N GLU A 147 -7.70 -3.64 4.66
CA GLU A 147 -7.05 -4.90 5.03
C GLU A 147 -7.98 -5.85 5.79
N GLY A 148 -7.82 -7.16 5.60
CA GLY A 148 -8.59 -8.15 6.34
C GLY A 148 -9.99 -8.40 5.79
N VAL A 149 -10.20 -8.26 4.49
CA VAL A 149 -11.42 -8.70 3.81
C VAL A 149 -11.47 -10.23 3.79
N GLU A 150 -12.44 -10.82 4.49
CA GLU A 150 -12.52 -12.28 4.67
C GLU A 150 -13.66 -12.95 3.92
N ASN A 151 -14.68 -12.19 3.51
CA ASN A 151 -15.88 -12.75 2.89
C ASN A 151 -16.46 -11.86 1.78
N LEU A 152 -17.30 -12.48 0.94
CA LEU A 152 -17.95 -11.83 -0.21
C LEU A 152 -18.88 -10.68 0.20
N THR A 153 -19.52 -10.79 1.37
CA THR A 153 -20.42 -9.74 1.87
C THR A 153 -19.65 -8.45 2.14
N THR A 154 -18.52 -8.54 2.84
CA THR A 154 -17.62 -7.40 3.10
C THR A 154 -17.05 -6.84 1.81
N TYR A 155 -16.59 -7.70 0.90
CA TYR A 155 -16.10 -7.28 -0.41
C TYR A 155 -17.16 -6.44 -1.17
N ASN A 156 -18.39 -6.95 -1.27
CA ASN A 156 -19.48 -6.25 -1.95
C ASN A 156 -19.85 -4.94 -1.26
N TRP A 157 -19.78 -4.89 0.07
CA TRP A 157 -20.04 -3.68 0.83
C TRP A 157 -18.95 -2.62 0.58
N LEU A 158 -17.67 -2.99 0.66
CA LEU A 158 -16.53 -2.11 0.37
C LEU A 158 -16.56 -1.59 -1.07
N GLN A 159 -16.96 -2.44 -2.02
CA GLN A 159 -17.11 -2.05 -3.43
C GLN A 159 -18.20 -0.98 -3.59
N LYS A 160 -19.36 -1.15 -2.92
CA LYS A 160 -20.45 -0.17 -2.93
C LYS A 160 -20.06 1.17 -2.30
N GLU A 161 -19.20 1.14 -1.28
CA GLU A 161 -18.68 2.36 -0.66
C GLU A 161 -17.56 3.02 -1.47
N ASN A 162 -17.15 2.41 -2.60
CA ASN A 162 -16.07 2.85 -3.49
C ASN A 162 -14.69 2.84 -2.81
N CYS A 163 -14.39 1.76 -2.09
CA CYS A 163 -13.03 1.45 -1.67
C CYS A 163 -12.18 1.03 -2.89
N ASP A 164 -11.00 1.63 -3.07
CA ASP A 164 -10.19 1.48 -4.28
C ASP A 164 -9.49 0.12 -4.37
N LEU A 165 -8.91 -0.31 -3.25
CA LEU A 165 -8.06 -1.49 -3.12
C LEU A 165 -8.53 -2.32 -1.93
N MET A 166 -8.43 -3.64 -2.03
CA MET A 166 -8.83 -4.56 -0.96
C MET A 166 -7.80 -5.66 -0.82
N GLN A 167 -7.50 -6.03 0.43
CA GLN A 167 -6.58 -7.09 0.79
C GLN A 167 -7.20 -7.97 1.86
N GLY A 168 -7.04 -9.29 1.75
CA GLY A 168 -7.47 -10.22 2.80
C GLY A 168 -7.68 -11.64 2.31
N TYR A 169 -8.04 -12.52 3.24
CA TYR A 169 -8.18 -13.96 3.00
C TYR A 169 -9.29 -14.33 2.02
N TYR A 170 -10.21 -13.41 1.73
CA TYR A 170 -11.17 -13.58 0.64
C TYR A 170 -10.46 -13.76 -0.72
N PHE A 171 -9.34 -13.08 -0.94
CA PHE A 171 -8.57 -13.15 -2.18
C PHE A 171 -7.48 -14.21 -2.11
N SER A 172 -6.65 -14.15 -1.06
CA SER A 172 -5.58 -15.11 -0.80
C SER A 172 -5.08 -14.99 0.64
N LYS A 173 -4.57 -16.08 1.18
CA LYS A 173 -3.71 -16.04 2.37
C LYS A 173 -2.30 -15.60 1.96
N PRO A 174 -1.44 -15.15 2.89
CA PRO A 174 -0.03 -14.95 2.61
C PRO A 174 0.55 -16.17 1.88
N LEU A 175 1.09 -15.93 0.69
CA LEU A 175 1.61 -16.98 -0.18
C LEU A 175 3.10 -17.16 0.08
N PRO A 176 3.59 -18.41 0.10
CA PRO A 176 5.03 -18.64 -0.02
C PRO A 176 5.52 -18.19 -1.40
N GLU A 177 6.79 -17.81 -1.51
CA GLU A 177 7.39 -17.26 -2.73
C GLU A 177 7.13 -18.12 -3.97
N HIS A 178 7.24 -19.44 -3.85
CA HIS A 178 7.01 -20.37 -4.96
C HIS A 178 5.57 -20.35 -5.52
N ALA A 179 4.58 -19.99 -4.70
CA ALA A 179 3.18 -19.93 -5.10
C ALA A 179 2.78 -18.56 -5.65
N LEU A 180 3.63 -17.54 -5.49
CA LEU A 180 3.34 -16.17 -5.93
C LEU A 180 3.23 -16.07 -7.45
N GLN A 181 4.13 -16.74 -8.18
CA GLN A 181 4.13 -16.73 -9.65
C GLN A 181 2.85 -17.33 -10.22
N ASP A 182 2.42 -18.47 -9.69
CA ASP A 182 1.18 -19.13 -10.11
C ASP A 182 -0.03 -18.25 -9.83
N TYR A 183 -0.05 -17.59 -8.66
CA TYR A 183 -1.13 -16.66 -8.29
C TYR A 183 -1.19 -15.46 -9.24
N ILE A 184 -0.05 -14.82 -9.53
CA ILE A 184 0.00 -13.68 -10.47
C ILE A 184 -0.47 -14.12 -11.87
N GLN A 185 -0.05 -15.30 -12.33
CA GLN A 185 -0.46 -15.81 -13.64
C GLN A 185 -1.97 -16.07 -13.71
N GLN A 186 -2.56 -16.68 -12.68
CA GLN A 186 -4.00 -16.88 -12.60
C GLN A 186 -4.76 -15.55 -12.53
N TYR A 187 -4.25 -14.59 -11.76
CA TYR A 187 -4.82 -13.27 -11.63
C TYR A 187 -4.83 -12.52 -12.97
N ILE A 188 -3.71 -12.49 -13.69
CA ILE A 188 -3.61 -11.89 -15.04
C ILE A 188 -4.58 -12.58 -16.02
N ALA A 189 -4.67 -13.90 -15.99
CA ALA A 189 -5.54 -14.68 -16.88
C ALA A 189 -7.04 -14.42 -16.63
N SER A 190 -7.42 -14.07 -15.40
CA SER A 190 -8.82 -13.89 -15.00
C SER A 190 -9.47 -12.58 -15.45
N GLN A 191 -8.71 -11.62 -16.01
CA GLN A 191 -9.13 -10.23 -16.32
C GLN A 191 -9.90 -9.52 -15.19
N SER A 192 -9.82 -10.04 -13.96
CA SER A 192 -10.46 -9.46 -12.81
C SER A 192 -9.52 -8.37 -12.31
N PHE A 193 -9.68 -7.16 -12.85
CA PHE A 193 -8.89 -5.97 -12.50
C PHE A 193 -9.19 -5.44 -11.09
N ALA A 194 -9.46 -6.32 -10.14
CA ALA A 194 -9.68 -5.98 -8.76
C ALA A 194 -8.35 -5.69 -8.07
N LYS A 195 -7.52 -4.78 -8.62
CA LYS A 195 -6.66 -3.86 -7.86
C LYS A 195 -6.17 -4.46 -6.51
N ILE A 196 -5.50 -5.63 -6.58
CA ILE A 196 -5.11 -6.43 -5.42
C ILE A 196 -3.77 -5.91 -4.90
N SER A 197 -3.73 -5.54 -3.63
CA SER A 197 -2.48 -5.38 -2.90
C SER A 197 -2.00 -6.75 -2.44
N ILE A 198 -0.87 -7.23 -2.98
CA ILE A 198 -0.26 -8.49 -2.56
C ILE A 198 0.80 -8.17 -1.51
N SER A 199 0.49 -8.43 -0.24
CA SER A 199 1.51 -8.44 0.81
C SER A 199 2.42 -9.64 0.62
N THR A 200 3.63 -9.40 0.10
CA THR A 200 4.70 -10.40 0.12
C THR A 200 5.66 -9.99 1.22
N VAL A 201 5.92 -10.89 2.17
CA VAL A 201 6.95 -10.69 3.18
C VAL A 201 8.31 -10.80 2.47
N ILE A 202 9.00 -9.67 2.29
CA ILE A 202 10.43 -9.62 1.92
C ILE A 202 11.22 -9.15 3.14
#